data_AF-A0A916R0T4-F1
#
_entry.id   AF-A0A916R0T4-F1
#
_cell.length_a   1.000
_cell.length_b   1.000
_cell.length_c   1.000
_cell.angle_alpha   90.00
_cell.angle_beta   90.00
_cell.angle_gamma   90.00
#
_symmetry.space_group_name_H-M   'P 1'
#
loop_
_entity.id
_entity.type
_entity.pdbx_description
1 polymer ?
#
loop_
_entity_poly.entity_id
_entity_poly.type
_entity_poly.pdbx_seq_one_letter_code
_entity_poly.pdbx_strand_id
1 'polypeptide(L)'
;MADEELDINDARYTDLYLVIIKQVEDQLRRKNISLDQRLLKSFEDWFKEITKEEERTVESSVRVEAGGQLGNESPIPFLAKLWVKLLGQIKGSDKNKKIIRETLEKDISRLKADINALLRDGAKKLREKYPEYKGILIIVDNLDRVPPNVGEHLFFDYAAQLQELDCNIIYTVPISVVYSPKNVGNAFDQNPHILPMVNIYKFDRQKIDLEYNDRYLKAMTEIIAKRVNPDILFESEQDLLEIAKASGGHVRQLMRIMRTACYTAGSRGHSKINSDDVDYAINQEQFSFERVIPNEHYEILAEVCLSKNLENKETAQDVLYNTSVLEYNGINRWNYVNPVIKRSDLFQEALKSL
;
A
#
# COMPACT_ATOMS: atom_id res chain seq x y z
N MET A 1 2.06 -6.90 6.91
CA MET A 1 2.15 -5.98 5.74
C MET A 1 3.62 -5.70 5.44
N ALA A 2 3.99 -5.17 4.27
CA ALA A 2 5.42 -4.94 3.95
C ALA A 2 6.08 -3.96 4.94
N ASP A 3 5.38 -2.90 5.34
CA ASP A 3 5.83 -1.90 6.31
C ASP A 3 5.99 -2.41 7.75
N GLU A 4 5.42 -3.57 8.06
CA GLU A 4 5.67 -4.25 9.34
C GLU A 4 6.91 -5.14 9.29
N GLU A 5 7.34 -5.56 8.10
CA GLU A 5 8.34 -6.62 7.88
C GLU A 5 9.62 -6.12 7.20
N LEU A 6 9.59 -4.95 6.59
CA LEU A 6 10.68 -4.34 5.84
C LEU A 6 10.93 -2.92 6.32
N ASP A 7 12.15 -2.44 6.08
CA ASP A 7 12.41 -1.00 6.07
C ASP A 7 11.98 -0.42 4.71
N ILE A 8 10.81 0.20 4.68
CA ILE A 8 10.20 0.77 3.46
C ILE A 8 11.05 1.85 2.79
N ASN A 9 11.95 2.50 3.53
CA ASN A 9 12.78 3.59 3.00
C ASN A 9 14.01 3.08 2.24
N ASP A 10 14.30 1.79 2.33
CA ASP A 10 15.45 1.15 1.70
C ASP A 10 15.18 -0.34 1.45
N ALA A 11 13.97 -0.68 1.01
CA ALA A 11 13.57 -2.07 0.77
C ALA A 11 14.29 -2.64 -0.46
N ARG A 12 14.73 -3.92 -0.38
CA ARG A 12 15.33 -4.66 -1.50
C ARG A 12 14.59 -5.95 -1.81
N TYR A 13 14.76 -6.46 -3.03
CA TYR A 13 14.18 -7.73 -3.46
C TYR A 13 14.65 -8.92 -2.61
N THR A 14 15.89 -8.88 -2.10
CA THR A 14 16.43 -9.89 -1.18
C THR A 14 15.70 -9.91 0.16
N ASP A 15 15.33 -8.74 0.68
CA ASP A 15 14.52 -8.67 1.90
C ASP A 15 13.12 -9.25 1.65
N LEU A 16 12.52 -8.95 0.48
CA LEU A 16 11.23 -9.52 0.06
C LEU A 16 11.27 -11.04 0.00
N TYR A 17 12.34 -11.63 -0.55
CA TYR A 17 12.54 -13.07 -0.60
C TYR A 17 12.51 -13.71 0.80
N LEU A 18 13.23 -13.11 1.75
CA LEU A 18 13.27 -13.58 3.14
C LEU A 18 11.91 -13.43 3.84
N VAL A 19 11.22 -12.30 3.66
CA VAL A 19 9.88 -12.08 4.22
C VAL A 19 8.90 -13.11 3.64
N ILE A 20 8.93 -13.35 2.33
CA ILE A 20 8.04 -14.30 1.67
C ILE A 20 8.24 -15.70 2.22
N ILE A 21 9.48 -16.21 2.25
CA ILE A 21 9.70 -17.59 2.70
C ILE A 21 9.38 -17.77 4.19
N LYS A 22 9.70 -16.76 5.03
CA LYS A 22 9.30 -16.72 6.44
C LYS A 22 7.78 -16.84 6.58
N GLN A 23 7.03 -16.02 5.84
CA GLN A 23 5.57 -16.00 5.93
C GLN A 23 4.95 -17.29 5.40
N VAL A 24 5.46 -17.84 4.30
CA VAL A 24 4.98 -19.11 3.76
C VAL A 24 5.25 -20.25 4.74
N GLU A 25 6.45 -20.34 5.31
CA GLU A 25 6.78 -21.36 6.29
C GLU A 25 5.90 -21.25 7.55
N ASP A 26 5.69 -20.06 8.09
CA ASP A 26 4.84 -19.85 9.26
C ASP A 26 3.38 -20.28 8.98
N GLN A 27 2.82 -19.92 7.83
CA GLN A 27 1.45 -20.31 7.45
C GLN A 27 1.32 -21.82 7.23
N LEU A 28 2.31 -22.47 6.61
CA LEU A 28 2.33 -23.92 6.43
C LEU A 28 2.42 -24.64 7.79
N ARG A 29 3.29 -24.16 8.69
CA ARG A 29 3.43 -24.69 10.05
C ARG A 29 2.13 -24.59 10.84
N ARG A 30 1.45 -23.43 10.81
CA ARG A 30 0.12 -23.25 11.45
C ARG A 30 -0.94 -24.20 10.89
N LYS A 31 -0.80 -24.62 9.62
CA LYS A 31 -1.65 -25.64 8.99
C LYS A 31 -1.16 -27.08 9.22
N ASN A 32 -0.19 -27.30 10.11
CA ASN A 32 0.44 -28.60 10.37
C ASN A 32 0.98 -29.24 9.08
N ILE A 33 1.66 -28.45 8.25
CA ILE A 33 2.40 -28.90 7.06
C ILE A 33 3.86 -28.57 7.30
N SER A 34 4.72 -29.60 7.30
CA SER A 34 6.16 -29.44 7.47
C SER A 34 6.88 -29.49 6.12
N LEU A 35 7.72 -28.49 5.86
CA LEU A 35 8.62 -28.48 4.71
C LEU A 35 9.63 -29.64 4.77
N ASP A 36 10.19 -30.01 3.63
CA ASP A 36 11.13 -31.12 3.52
C ASP A 36 12.40 -30.84 4.33
N GLN A 37 12.73 -31.76 5.24
CA GLN A 37 13.82 -31.58 6.18
C GLN A 37 15.20 -31.52 5.52
N ARG A 38 15.37 -32.15 4.34
CA ARG A 38 16.64 -32.10 3.60
C ARG A 38 16.80 -30.74 2.93
N LEU A 39 15.72 -30.19 2.38
CA LEU A 39 15.72 -28.84 1.81
C LEU A 39 16.00 -27.79 2.89
N LEU A 40 15.32 -27.91 4.04
CA LEU A 40 15.56 -27.05 5.20
C LEU A 40 17.02 -27.14 5.66
N LYS A 41 17.54 -28.35 5.88
CA LYS A 41 18.93 -28.52 6.30
C LYS A 41 19.93 -27.97 5.28
N SER A 42 19.69 -28.16 3.99
CA SER A 42 20.56 -27.63 2.94
C SER A 42 20.59 -26.09 2.93
N PHE A 43 19.45 -25.43 3.12
CA PHE A 43 19.37 -23.97 3.24
C PHE A 43 20.11 -23.50 4.50
N GLU A 44 19.90 -24.21 5.61
CA GLU A 44 20.53 -23.91 6.90
C GLU A 44 22.06 -23.99 6.84
N ASP A 45 22.60 -25.06 6.28
CA ASP A 45 24.05 -25.28 6.18
C ASP A 45 24.70 -24.20 5.30
N TRP A 46 24.13 -23.92 4.12
CA TRP A 46 24.58 -22.85 3.22
C TRP A 46 24.52 -21.48 3.91
N PHE A 47 23.44 -21.22 4.64
CA PHE A 47 23.27 -19.95 5.33
C PHE A 47 24.33 -19.75 6.43
N LYS A 48 24.57 -20.78 7.26
CA LYS A 48 25.60 -20.75 8.31
C LYS A 48 26.98 -20.48 7.70
N GLU A 49 27.27 -21.09 6.55
CA GLU A 49 28.52 -20.87 5.82
C GLU A 49 28.67 -19.41 5.37
N ILE A 50 27.65 -18.85 4.72
CA ILE A 50 27.78 -17.53 4.09
C ILE A 50 27.75 -16.40 5.12
N THR A 51 26.96 -16.53 6.18
CA THR A 51 26.82 -15.50 7.24
C THR A 51 27.77 -15.68 8.41
N LYS A 52 28.40 -16.85 8.56
CA LYS A 52 29.18 -17.23 9.74
C LYS A 52 28.39 -17.18 11.05
N GLU A 53 27.07 -17.25 10.98
CA GLU A 53 26.19 -17.29 12.14
C GLU A 53 26.14 -18.70 12.75
N GLU A 54 26.24 -18.79 14.07
CA GLU A 54 26.15 -20.04 14.82
C GLU A 54 24.76 -20.21 15.46
N GLU A 55 24.33 -21.45 15.72
CA GLU A 55 23.02 -21.74 16.31
C GLU A 55 22.76 -20.98 17.62
N ARG A 56 23.78 -20.94 18.50
CA ARG A 56 23.71 -20.23 19.78
C ARG A 56 23.45 -18.73 19.62
N THR A 57 24.02 -18.12 18.58
CA THR A 57 23.88 -16.70 18.28
C THR A 57 22.50 -16.39 17.71
N VAL A 58 21.86 -17.34 17.03
CA VAL A 58 20.48 -17.18 16.54
C VAL A 58 19.48 -17.31 17.68
N GLU A 59 19.65 -18.33 18.53
CA GLU A 59 18.73 -18.56 19.65
C GLU A 59 18.74 -17.44 20.70
N SER A 60 19.91 -16.85 20.96
CA SER A 60 20.03 -15.73 21.91
C SER A 60 19.37 -14.46 21.39
N SER A 61 19.54 -14.10 20.11
CA SER A 61 18.93 -12.91 19.51
C SER A 61 17.40 -12.97 19.51
N VAL A 62 16.82 -14.12 19.11
CA VAL A 62 15.35 -14.27 19.04
C VAL A 62 14.69 -14.18 20.41
N ARG A 63 15.34 -14.69 21.48
CA ARG A 63 14.83 -14.58 22.86
C ARG A 63 14.77 -13.13 23.34
N VAL A 64 15.73 -12.31 22.92
CA VAL A 64 15.81 -10.88 23.26
C VAL A 64 14.76 -10.07 22.50
N GLU A 65 14.59 -10.31 21.19
CA GLU A 65 13.62 -9.59 20.34
C GLU A 65 12.16 -9.89 20.68
N ALA A 66 11.84 -11.12 21.12
CA ALA A 66 10.47 -11.54 21.44
C ALA A 66 10.05 -11.29 22.91
N GLY A 67 10.88 -10.59 23.71
CA GLY A 67 10.55 -10.28 25.12
C GLY A 67 10.29 -11.50 26.00
N GLY A 68 10.81 -12.68 25.63
CA GLY A 68 10.56 -13.95 26.34
C GLY A 68 9.17 -14.56 26.13
N GLN A 69 8.33 -14.06 25.23
CA GLN A 69 6.95 -14.54 25.01
C GLN A 69 6.80 -15.70 24.00
N LEU A 70 7.90 -16.33 23.58
CA LEU A 70 7.80 -17.60 22.85
C LEU A 70 7.47 -18.72 23.84
N GLY A 71 6.17 -18.87 24.12
CA GLY A 71 5.61 -19.96 24.89
C GLY A 71 5.97 -21.33 24.30
N ASN A 72 6.08 -22.33 25.18
CA ASN A 72 6.51 -23.71 24.90
C ASN A 72 5.56 -24.54 24.00
N GLU A 73 4.83 -23.92 23.08
CA GLU A 73 3.88 -24.63 22.21
C GLU A 73 4.47 -24.75 20.79
N SER A 74 4.96 -25.97 20.51
CA SER A 74 5.66 -26.45 19.30
C SER A 74 7.14 -26.01 19.12
N PRO A 75 8.05 -26.97 18.79
CA PRO A 75 9.42 -26.63 18.46
C PRO A 75 9.45 -25.80 17.16
N ILE A 76 9.78 -24.52 17.29
CA ILE A 76 10.02 -23.63 16.14
C ILE A 76 11.30 -24.12 15.44
N PRO A 77 11.24 -24.47 14.13
CA PRO A 77 12.42 -24.85 13.37
C PRO A 77 13.50 -23.78 13.42
N PHE A 78 14.78 -24.18 13.42
CA PHE A 78 15.91 -23.26 13.47
C PHE A 78 15.82 -22.16 12.40
N LEU A 79 15.47 -22.53 11.17
CA LEU A 79 15.32 -21.59 10.07
C LEU A 79 14.27 -20.50 10.30
N ALA A 80 13.16 -20.83 10.99
CA ALA A 80 12.16 -19.84 11.34
C ALA A 80 12.73 -18.77 12.30
N LYS A 81 13.53 -19.20 13.29
CA LYS A 81 14.27 -18.29 14.18
C LYS A 81 15.30 -17.47 13.39
N LEU A 82 15.96 -18.11 12.43
CA LEU A 82 16.97 -17.47 11.61
C LEU A 82 16.41 -16.35 10.73
N TRP A 83 15.33 -16.59 9.99
CA TRP A 83 14.72 -15.55 9.16
C TRP A 83 14.22 -14.37 10.00
N VAL A 84 13.70 -14.63 11.21
CA VAL A 84 13.34 -13.57 12.17
C VAL A 84 14.57 -12.72 12.52
N LYS A 85 15.68 -13.35 12.92
CA LYS A 85 16.92 -12.62 13.25
C LYS A 85 17.45 -11.81 12.07
N LEU A 86 17.47 -12.39 10.86
CA LEU A 86 17.93 -11.69 9.66
C LEU A 86 17.11 -10.44 9.38
N LEU A 87 15.78 -10.57 9.40
CA LEU A 87 14.89 -9.44 9.19
C LEU A 87 15.02 -8.41 10.32
N GLY A 88 15.24 -8.85 11.57
CA GLY A 88 15.55 -7.97 12.71
C GLY A 88 16.83 -7.17 12.48
N GLN A 89 17.89 -7.81 12.00
CA GLN A 89 19.16 -7.15 11.68
C GLN A 89 19.05 -6.22 10.47
N ILE A 90 18.22 -6.56 9.47
CA ILE A 90 17.94 -5.71 8.30
C ILE A 90 17.15 -4.46 8.69
N LYS A 91 16.19 -4.58 9.61
CA LYS A 91 15.44 -3.43 10.17
C LYS A 91 16.25 -2.60 11.17
N GLY A 92 17.30 -3.18 11.73
CA GLY A 92 18.13 -2.59 12.76
C GLY A 92 19.17 -1.62 12.20
N SER A 93 20.45 -1.83 12.55
CA SER A 93 21.53 -0.89 12.23
C SER A 93 22.03 -1.02 10.79
N ASP A 94 22.39 0.12 10.18
CA ASP A 94 22.88 0.23 8.80
C ASP A 94 24.07 -0.71 8.50
N LYS A 95 24.97 -0.89 9.47
CA LYS A 95 26.15 -1.74 9.32
C LYS A 95 25.78 -3.23 9.16
N ASN A 96 24.88 -3.73 9.99
CA ASN A 96 24.48 -5.15 9.95
C ASN A 96 23.65 -5.43 8.70
N LYS A 97 22.73 -4.52 8.37
CA LYS A 97 21.94 -4.53 7.14
C LYS A 97 22.81 -4.67 5.89
N LYS A 98 23.84 -3.84 5.76
CA LYS A 98 24.78 -3.86 4.63
C LYS A 98 25.52 -5.20 4.53
N ILE A 99 26.06 -5.69 5.66
CA ILE A 99 26.80 -6.95 5.70
C ILE A 99 25.91 -8.11 5.25
N ILE A 100 24.68 -8.21 5.78
CA ILE A 100 23.75 -9.30 5.45
C ILE A 100 23.38 -9.25 3.97
N ARG A 101 23.03 -8.08 3.44
CA ARG A 101 22.66 -7.94 2.03
C ARG A 101 23.82 -8.27 1.10
N GLU A 102 25.01 -7.73 1.35
CA GLU A 102 26.21 -8.06 0.56
C GLU A 102 26.52 -9.57 0.61
N THR A 103 26.24 -10.20 1.75
CA THR A 103 26.44 -11.64 1.95
C THR A 103 25.42 -12.45 1.14
N LEU A 104 24.14 -12.09 1.18
CA LEU A 104 23.07 -12.75 0.42
C LEU A 104 23.20 -12.51 -1.09
N GLU A 105 23.63 -11.31 -1.50
CA GLU A 105 23.80 -10.91 -2.89
C GLU A 105 24.99 -11.65 -3.54
N LYS A 106 26.03 -12.04 -2.78
CA LYS A 106 27.16 -12.84 -3.28
C LYS A 106 26.74 -14.18 -3.88
N ASP A 107 25.68 -14.78 -3.37
CA ASP A 107 25.16 -16.06 -3.85
C ASP A 107 23.64 -16.02 -4.01
N ILE A 108 23.17 -14.96 -4.68
CA ILE A 108 21.74 -14.73 -4.90
C ILE A 108 21.08 -15.87 -5.70
N SER A 109 21.83 -16.47 -6.62
CA SER A 109 21.36 -17.60 -7.41
C SER A 109 21.02 -18.79 -6.53
N ARG A 110 21.85 -19.07 -5.51
CA ARG A 110 21.59 -20.13 -4.54
C ARG A 110 20.43 -19.78 -3.61
N LEU A 111 20.38 -18.55 -3.08
CA LEU A 111 19.28 -18.08 -2.25
C LEU A 111 17.93 -18.29 -2.94
N LYS A 112 17.82 -17.84 -4.20
CA LYS A 112 16.63 -18.05 -5.03
C LYS A 112 16.31 -19.52 -5.20
N ALA A 113 17.30 -20.34 -5.58
CA ALA A 113 17.08 -21.75 -5.87
C ALA A 113 16.54 -22.51 -4.66
N ASP A 114 17.07 -22.24 -3.47
CA ASP A 114 16.63 -22.89 -2.24
C ASP A 114 15.25 -22.38 -1.80
N ILE A 115 14.97 -21.07 -1.91
CA ILE A 115 13.63 -20.54 -1.65
C ILE A 115 12.60 -21.18 -2.58
N ASN A 116 12.86 -21.27 -3.89
CA ASN A 116 11.95 -21.89 -4.83
C ASN A 116 11.78 -23.39 -4.57
N ALA A 117 12.82 -24.09 -4.12
CA ALA A 117 12.68 -25.49 -3.71
C ALA A 117 11.72 -25.64 -2.53
N LEU A 118 11.83 -24.78 -1.52
CA LEU A 118 10.93 -24.76 -0.36
C LEU A 118 9.50 -24.35 -0.75
N LEU A 119 9.32 -23.35 -1.63
CA LEU A 119 8.02 -22.93 -2.13
C LEU A 119 7.32 -24.05 -2.89
N ARG A 120 8.03 -24.75 -3.80
CA ARG A 120 7.50 -25.88 -4.56
C ARG A 120 7.09 -27.04 -3.65
N ASP A 121 7.93 -27.38 -2.66
CA ASP A 121 7.61 -28.42 -1.67
C ASP A 121 6.38 -28.04 -0.84
N GLY A 122 6.34 -26.82 -0.32
CA GLY A 122 5.23 -26.29 0.45
C GLY A 122 3.93 -26.29 -0.33
N ALA A 123 3.93 -25.80 -1.58
CA ALA A 123 2.76 -25.79 -2.45
C ALA A 123 2.29 -27.20 -2.80
N LYS A 124 3.21 -28.15 -3.03
CA LYS A 124 2.89 -29.56 -3.26
C LYS A 124 2.18 -30.17 -2.05
N LYS A 125 2.78 -30.08 -0.87
CA LYS A 125 2.21 -30.63 0.38
C LYS A 125 0.90 -29.96 0.78
N LEU A 126 0.76 -28.66 0.50
CA LEU A 126 -0.49 -27.94 0.72
C LEU A 126 -1.63 -28.55 -0.11
N ARG A 127 -1.39 -28.86 -1.38
CA ARG A 127 -2.37 -29.50 -2.27
C ARG A 127 -2.65 -30.96 -1.93
N GLU A 128 -1.63 -31.69 -1.46
CA GLU A 128 -1.81 -33.06 -0.98
C GLU A 128 -2.74 -33.12 0.25
N LYS A 129 -2.63 -32.13 1.14
CA LYS A 129 -3.46 -32.03 2.35
C LYS A 129 -4.82 -31.39 2.11
N TYR A 130 -4.90 -30.40 1.23
CA TYR A 130 -6.11 -29.64 0.89
C TYR A 130 -6.28 -29.60 -0.64
N PRO A 131 -6.90 -30.66 -1.24
CA PRO A 131 -7.03 -30.78 -2.69
C PRO A 131 -7.83 -29.65 -3.36
N GLU A 132 -8.65 -28.93 -2.61
CA GLU A 132 -9.43 -27.79 -3.08
C GLU A 132 -8.59 -26.51 -3.24
N TYR A 133 -7.39 -26.46 -2.66
CA TYR A 133 -6.49 -25.33 -2.80
C TYR A 133 -5.74 -25.38 -4.13
N LYS A 134 -5.65 -24.24 -4.82
CA LYS A 134 -4.92 -24.14 -6.10
C LYS A 134 -3.41 -23.97 -5.91
N GLY A 135 -2.98 -23.46 -4.76
CA GLY A 135 -1.58 -23.18 -4.44
C GLY A 135 -1.45 -22.05 -3.43
N ILE A 136 -0.29 -21.38 -3.47
CA ILE A 136 0.03 -20.23 -2.61
C ILE A 136 -0.14 -18.95 -3.44
N LEU A 137 -0.89 -17.99 -2.89
CA LEU A 137 -0.96 -16.61 -3.34
C LEU A 137 -0.35 -15.73 -2.26
N ILE A 138 0.62 -14.91 -2.65
CA ILE A 138 1.24 -13.91 -1.79
C ILE A 138 0.74 -12.55 -2.21
N ILE A 139 0.31 -11.74 -1.24
CA ILE A 139 -0.04 -10.34 -1.46
C ILE A 139 0.96 -9.51 -0.66
N VAL A 140 1.81 -8.78 -1.37
CA VAL A 140 2.77 -7.85 -0.77
C VAL A 140 2.14 -6.46 -0.77
N ASP A 141 1.42 -6.19 0.33
CA ASP A 141 0.72 -4.92 0.57
C ASP A 141 1.64 -3.85 1.14
N ASN A 142 1.32 -2.57 0.90
CA ASN A 142 2.06 -1.36 1.29
C ASN A 142 3.42 -1.12 0.61
N LEU A 143 3.77 -1.83 -0.47
CA LEU A 143 4.92 -1.43 -1.31
C LEU A 143 4.65 -0.15 -2.11
N ASP A 144 3.40 0.26 -2.27
CA ASP A 144 2.99 1.55 -2.83
C ASP A 144 3.42 2.76 -1.99
N ARG A 145 3.91 2.53 -0.75
CA ARG A 145 4.36 3.57 0.18
C ARG A 145 5.87 3.79 0.18
N VAL A 146 6.63 3.01 -0.60
CA VAL A 146 8.08 3.18 -0.65
C VAL A 146 8.46 4.49 -1.37
N PRO A 147 9.59 5.12 -1.01
CA PRO A 147 10.08 6.29 -1.72
C PRO A 147 10.31 6.03 -3.22
N PRO A 148 10.23 7.05 -4.09
CA PRO A 148 10.39 6.87 -5.54
C PRO A 148 11.65 6.12 -5.96
N ASN A 149 12.80 6.37 -5.32
CA ASN A 149 14.05 5.68 -5.61
C ASN A 149 14.00 4.17 -5.25
N VAL A 150 13.29 3.81 -4.18
CA VAL A 150 13.10 2.40 -3.77
C VAL A 150 12.12 1.73 -4.73
N GLY A 151 11.06 2.43 -5.12
CA GLY A 151 10.11 1.95 -6.12
C GLY A 151 10.81 1.68 -7.46
N GLU A 152 11.66 2.60 -7.90
CA GLU A 152 12.44 2.45 -9.12
C GLU A 152 13.40 1.27 -9.05
N HIS A 153 14.13 1.14 -7.93
CA HIS A 153 15.01 0.01 -7.69
C HIS A 153 14.27 -1.33 -7.78
N LEU A 154 13.12 -1.47 -7.09
CA LEU A 154 12.38 -2.72 -7.05
C LEU A 154 11.70 -3.06 -8.39
N PHE A 155 10.98 -2.09 -8.98
CA PHE A 155 10.07 -2.35 -10.09
C PHE A 155 10.65 -2.07 -11.48
N PHE A 156 11.86 -1.49 -11.58
CA PHE A 156 12.58 -1.36 -12.84
C PHE A 156 13.92 -2.09 -12.81
N ASP A 157 14.81 -1.75 -11.86
CA ASP A 157 16.17 -2.30 -11.86
C ASP A 157 16.18 -3.80 -11.51
N TYR A 158 15.27 -4.23 -10.62
CA TYR A 158 15.15 -5.60 -10.13
C TYR A 158 13.80 -6.24 -10.43
N ALA A 159 13.10 -5.75 -11.46
CA ALA A 159 11.78 -6.26 -11.84
C ALA A 159 11.80 -7.76 -12.20
N ALA A 160 12.88 -8.24 -12.82
CA ALA A 160 13.05 -9.65 -13.15
C ALA A 160 13.10 -10.51 -11.86
N GLN A 161 13.84 -10.07 -10.85
CA GLN A 161 13.99 -10.76 -9.58
C GLN A 161 12.67 -10.82 -8.81
N LEU A 162 11.80 -9.82 -8.93
CA LEU A 162 10.44 -9.88 -8.36
C LEU A 162 9.55 -10.95 -9.01
N GLN A 163 9.92 -11.45 -10.19
CA GLN A 163 9.16 -12.46 -10.95
C GLN A 163 9.79 -13.86 -10.87
N GLU A 164 10.95 -13.99 -10.21
CA GLU A 164 11.74 -15.22 -10.21
C GLU A 164 11.31 -16.25 -9.15
N LEU A 165 10.37 -15.91 -8.26
CA LEU A 165 9.89 -16.84 -7.23
C LEU A 165 8.77 -17.75 -7.77
N ASP A 166 8.82 -19.03 -7.41
CA ASP A 166 7.88 -20.08 -7.86
C ASP A 166 6.52 -20.01 -7.13
N CYS A 167 5.84 -18.87 -7.22
CA CYS A 167 4.55 -18.62 -6.59
C CYS A 167 3.77 -17.52 -7.31
N ASN A 168 2.48 -17.38 -6.99
CA ASN A 168 1.68 -16.26 -7.48
C ASN A 168 1.84 -15.09 -6.52
N ILE A 169 2.22 -13.92 -7.01
CA ILE A 169 2.43 -12.73 -6.19
C ILE A 169 1.63 -11.56 -6.75
N ILE A 170 0.97 -10.82 -5.86
CA ILE A 170 0.38 -9.51 -6.14
C ILE A 170 1.20 -8.48 -5.35
N TYR A 171 1.76 -7.49 -6.05
CA TYR A 171 2.45 -6.36 -5.46
C TYR A 171 1.56 -5.13 -5.49
N THR A 172 1.49 -4.36 -4.40
CA THR A 172 1.09 -2.95 -4.51
C THR A 172 2.26 -2.15 -5.08
N VAL A 173 1.97 -1.19 -5.95
CA VAL A 173 2.99 -0.49 -6.75
C VAL A 173 2.87 1.01 -6.51
N PRO A 174 3.98 1.73 -6.21
CA PRO A 174 3.91 3.14 -5.90
C PRO A 174 3.54 3.95 -7.14
N ILE A 175 2.88 5.09 -6.92
CA ILE A 175 2.38 5.94 -7.99
C ILE A 175 3.52 6.45 -8.90
N SER A 176 4.70 6.70 -8.33
CA SER A 176 5.90 7.09 -9.07
C SER A 176 6.35 6.04 -10.08
N VAL A 177 6.12 4.75 -9.81
CA VAL A 177 6.42 3.65 -10.73
C VAL A 177 5.32 3.51 -11.78
N VAL A 178 4.05 3.57 -11.37
CA VAL A 178 2.90 3.45 -12.28
C VAL A 178 2.92 4.54 -13.35
N TYR A 179 3.25 5.78 -12.97
CA TYR A 179 3.30 6.94 -13.87
C TYR A 179 4.71 7.28 -14.35
N SER A 180 5.66 6.35 -14.21
CA SER A 180 7.01 6.52 -14.73
C SER A 180 7.03 6.35 -16.26
N PRO A 181 7.82 7.15 -17.00
CA PRO A 181 8.05 6.94 -18.43
C PRO A 181 8.76 5.60 -18.73
N LYS A 182 9.38 4.95 -17.73
CA LYS A 182 10.00 3.62 -17.90
C LYS A 182 8.97 2.51 -18.18
N ASN A 183 7.68 2.78 -17.93
CA ASN A 183 6.56 1.86 -18.16
C ASN A 183 6.75 0.49 -17.49
N VAL A 184 6.24 0.34 -16.26
CA VAL A 184 6.34 -0.91 -15.49
C VAL A 184 5.74 -2.11 -16.23
N GLY A 185 4.80 -1.88 -17.16
CA GLY A 185 4.21 -2.96 -17.95
C GLY A 185 5.19 -3.65 -18.89
N ASN A 186 6.26 -2.97 -19.33
CA ASN A 186 7.33 -3.59 -20.11
C ASN A 186 8.21 -4.52 -19.26
N ALA A 187 8.28 -4.28 -17.95
CA ALA A 187 9.13 -5.05 -17.04
C ALA A 187 8.44 -6.31 -16.50
N PHE A 188 7.10 -6.31 -16.42
CA PHE A 188 6.27 -7.40 -15.90
C PHE A 188 5.41 -8.09 -16.96
N ASP A 189 5.58 -7.74 -18.25
CA ASP A 189 4.77 -8.21 -19.38
C ASP A 189 3.25 -8.03 -19.20
N GLN A 190 2.83 -7.12 -18.32
CA GLN A 190 1.43 -6.84 -18.00
C GLN A 190 1.26 -5.41 -17.47
N ASN A 191 0.17 -4.73 -17.87
CA ASN A 191 -0.14 -3.43 -17.31
C ASN A 191 -0.59 -3.55 -15.84
N PRO A 192 -0.23 -2.58 -14.97
CA PRO A 192 -0.70 -2.57 -13.60
C PRO A 192 -2.23 -2.44 -13.54
N HIS A 193 -2.85 -3.11 -12.58
CA HIS A 193 -4.27 -2.92 -12.29
C HIS A 193 -4.46 -1.64 -11.49
N ILE A 194 -5.09 -0.64 -12.11
CA ILE A 194 -5.38 0.65 -11.47
C ILE A 194 -6.71 0.59 -10.73
N LEU A 195 -6.70 0.96 -9.45
CA LEU A 195 -7.91 1.21 -8.67
C LEU A 195 -8.23 2.72 -8.70
N PRO A 196 -9.18 3.17 -9.55
CA PRO A 196 -9.55 4.58 -9.67
C PRO A 196 -10.36 5.05 -8.45
N MET A 197 -10.64 6.35 -8.40
CA MET A 197 -11.69 6.87 -7.52
C MET A 197 -13.07 6.40 -7.96
N VAL A 198 -13.99 6.30 -7.00
CA VAL A 198 -15.41 6.06 -7.31
C VAL A 198 -15.91 7.28 -8.08
N ASN A 199 -16.31 7.10 -9.34
CA ASN A 199 -16.73 8.22 -10.16
C ASN A 199 -18.12 8.73 -9.74
N ILE A 200 -18.14 9.71 -8.83
CA ILE A 200 -19.37 10.36 -8.37
C ILE A 200 -19.89 11.43 -9.34
N TYR A 201 -19.29 11.60 -10.52
CA TYR A 201 -19.61 12.66 -11.47
C TYR A 201 -20.25 12.12 -12.74
N LYS A 202 -21.09 12.95 -13.37
CA LYS A 202 -21.42 12.82 -14.79
C LYS A 202 -20.33 13.54 -15.57
N PHE A 203 -19.48 12.77 -16.24
CA PHE A 203 -18.35 13.31 -16.98
C PHE A 203 -18.81 14.24 -18.12
N ASP A 204 -18.31 15.48 -18.09
CA ASP A 204 -18.53 16.50 -19.12
C ASP A 204 -17.31 17.42 -19.19
N ARG A 205 -16.57 17.40 -20.32
CA ARG A 205 -15.37 18.23 -20.48
C ARG A 205 -15.68 19.72 -20.60
N GLN A 206 -16.90 20.10 -20.97
CA GLN A 206 -17.28 21.49 -21.21
C GLN A 206 -17.70 22.23 -19.94
N LYS A 207 -18.03 21.49 -18.87
CA LYS A 207 -18.46 22.08 -17.60
C LYS A 207 -17.29 22.14 -16.62
N ILE A 208 -17.07 23.33 -16.05
CA ILE A 208 -16.11 23.49 -14.94
C ILE A 208 -16.59 22.67 -13.75
N ASP A 209 -17.83 22.89 -13.31
CA ASP A 209 -18.48 22.14 -12.25
C ASP A 209 -19.33 21.01 -12.82
N LEU A 210 -18.96 19.78 -12.46
CA LEU A 210 -19.63 18.58 -12.92
C LEU A 210 -20.89 18.31 -12.09
N GLU A 211 -21.93 17.85 -12.78
CA GLU A 211 -23.08 17.26 -12.10
C GLU A 211 -22.70 15.94 -11.43
N TYR A 212 -23.38 15.61 -10.33
CA TYR A 212 -23.17 14.36 -9.63
C TYR A 212 -23.94 13.20 -10.28
N ASN A 213 -23.40 11.99 -10.12
CA ASN A 213 -24.06 10.75 -10.41
C ASN A 213 -24.67 10.18 -9.13
N ASP A 214 -25.98 10.32 -8.96
CA ASP A 214 -26.71 9.96 -7.73
C ASP A 214 -26.51 8.50 -7.32
N ARG A 215 -26.37 7.59 -8.29
CA ARG A 215 -26.12 6.16 -8.02
C ARG A 215 -24.78 5.95 -7.31
N TYR A 216 -23.71 6.56 -7.82
CA TYR A 216 -22.37 6.39 -7.26
C TYR A 216 -22.18 7.20 -5.99
N LEU A 217 -22.85 8.36 -5.89
CA LEU A 217 -22.88 9.14 -4.67
C LEU A 217 -23.60 8.38 -3.54
N LYS A 218 -24.73 7.73 -3.83
CA LYS A 218 -25.39 6.81 -2.89
C LYS A 218 -24.51 5.62 -2.52
N ALA A 219 -23.78 5.04 -3.47
CA ALA A 219 -22.82 3.98 -3.16
C ALA A 219 -21.73 4.44 -2.17
N MET A 220 -21.29 5.70 -2.26
CA MET A 220 -20.36 6.29 -1.30
C MET A 220 -20.98 6.43 0.10
N THR A 221 -22.24 6.84 0.22
CA THR A 221 -22.92 6.91 1.53
C THR A 221 -23.19 5.52 2.12
N GLU A 222 -23.45 4.51 1.29
CA GLU A 222 -23.61 3.11 1.70
C GLU A 222 -22.33 2.52 2.33
N ILE A 223 -21.15 3.00 1.95
CA ILE A 223 -19.88 2.60 2.59
C ILE A 223 -19.87 3.01 4.07
N ILE A 224 -20.46 4.16 4.41
CA ILE A 224 -20.62 4.63 5.79
C ILE A 224 -21.74 3.87 6.49
N ALA A 225 -22.87 3.67 5.82
CA ALA A 225 -24.02 2.93 6.38
C ALA A 225 -23.69 1.47 6.75
N LYS A 226 -22.68 0.86 6.11
CA LYS A 226 -22.17 -0.47 6.49
C LYS A 226 -21.40 -0.51 7.80
N ARG A 227 -21.02 0.65 8.35
CA ARG A 227 -20.19 0.78 9.56
C ARG A 227 -20.95 1.38 10.74
N VAL A 228 -21.87 2.30 10.44
CA VAL A 228 -22.67 3.03 11.43
C VAL A 228 -24.09 3.21 10.89
N ASN A 229 -25.07 3.46 11.75
CA ASN A 229 -26.41 3.86 11.33
C ASN A 229 -26.46 5.38 11.08
N PRO A 230 -26.58 5.85 9.83
CA PRO A 230 -26.57 7.29 9.53
C PRO A 230 -27.75 8.05 10.16
N ASP A 231 -28.93 7.44 10.25
CA ASP A 231 -30.15 8.08 10.75
C ASP A 231 -30.04 8.45 12.24
N ILE A 232 -29.25 7.68 12.97
CA ILE A 232 -28.93 7.93 14.38
C ILE A 232 -27.84 8.99 14.49
N LEU A 233 -26.85 8.94 13.59
CA LEU A 233 -25.63 9.72 13.72
C LEU A 233 -25.75 11.16 13.19
N PHE A 234 -26.59 11.39 12.18
CA PHE A 234 -26.76 12.70 11.52
C PHE A 234 -28.11 13.34 11.83
N GLU A 235 -28.12 14.67 11.92
CA GLU A 235 -29.36 15.47 11.94
C GLU A 235 -30.05 15.46 10.58
N SER A 236 -29.27 15.47 9.50
CA SER A 236 -29.76 15.45 8.12
C SER A 236 -28.97 14.46 7.25
N GLU A 237 -29.68 13.69 6.40
CA GLU A 237 -29.02 12.84 5.38
C GLU A 237 -28.20 13.67 4.38
N GLN A 238 -28.54 14.96 4.22
CA GLN A 238 -27.81 15.87 3.36
C GLN A 238 -26.35 16.06 3.82
N ASP A 239 -26.09 16.04 5.13
CA ASP A 239 -24.75 16.22 5.68
C ASP A 239 -23.82 15.06 5.28
N LEU A 240 -24.34 13.83 5.30
CA LEU A 240 -23.61 12.66 4.79
C LEU A 240 -23.37 12.76 3.27
N LEU A 241 -24.33 13.32 2.53
CA LEU A 241 -24.19 13.54 1.10
C LEU A 241 -23.08 14.57 0.79
N GLU A 242 -22.99 15.65 1.56
CA GLU A 242 -21.93 16.65 1.42
C GLU A 242 -20.55 16.07 1.73
N ILE A 243 -20.42 15.22 2.75
CA ILE A 243 -19.17 14.48 3.01
C ILE A 243 -18.78 13.61 1.81
N ALA A 244 -19.76 12.91 1.22
CA ALA A 244 -19.53 12.08 0.03
C ALA A 244 -19.08 12.91 -1.18
N LYS A 245 -19.70 14.06 -1.43
CA LYS A 245 -19.31 15.01 -2.50
C LYS A 245 -17.91 15.57 -2.26
N ALA A 246 -17.61 16.01 -1.04
CA ALA A 246 -16.32 16.59 -0.66
C ALA A 246 -15.17 15.59 -0.82
N SER A 247 -15.44 14.29 -0.67
CA SER A 247 -14.42 13.24 -0.86
C SER A 247 -13.99 13.04 -2.32
N GLY A 248 -14.73 13.56 -3.31
CA GLY A 248 -14.45 13.30 -4.72
C GLY A 248 -14.44 11.81 -5.10
N GLY A 249 -15.13 10.94 -4.34
CA GLY A 249 -15.05 9.49 -4.59
C GLY A 249 -13.82 8.80 -4.00
N HIS A 250 -12.94 9.52 -3.29
CA HIS A 250 -11.79 8.95 -2.61
C HIS A 250 -12.18 8.42 -1.22
N VAL A 251 -12.27 7.10 -1.09
CA VAL A 251 -12.79 6.42 0.11
C VAL A 251 -11.99 6.75 1.38
N ARG A 252 -10.66 6.92 1.28
CA ARG A 252 -9.84 7.29 2.45
C ARG A 252 -10.16 8.71 2.93
N GLN A 253 -10.34 9.66 2.02
CA GLN A 253 -10.75 11.02 2.35
C GLN A 253 -12.17 11.07 2.91
N LEU A 254 -13.11 10.30 2.35
CA LEU A 254 -14.45 10.10 2.92
C LEU A 254 -14.37 9.71 4.41
N MET A 255 -13.55 8.70 4.74
CA MET A 255 -13.37 8.24 6.12
C MET A 255 -12.70 9.27 7.02
N ARG A 256 -11.77 10.08 6.48
CA ARG A 256 -11.12 11.16 7.22
C ARG A 256 -12.11 12.27 7.58
N ILE A 257 -12.86 12.78 6.61
CA ILE A 257 -13.86 13.83 6.82
C ILE A 257 -14.93 13.33 7.81
N MET A 258 -15.43 12.10 7.62
CA MET A 258 -16.39 11.47 8.54
C MET A 258 -15.86 11.40 9.98
N ARG A 259 -14.61 10.95 10.16
CA ARG A 259 -13.96 10.87 11.47
C ARG A 259 -13.86 12.25 12.12
N THR A 260 -13.43 13.26 11.38
CA THR A 260 -13.33 14.63 11.89
C THR A 260 -14.69 15.17 12.29
N ALA A 261 -15.73 14.98 11.47
CA ALA A 261 -17.09 15.41 11.81
C ALA A 261 -17.61 14.75 13.10
N CYS A 262 -17.37 13.45 13.29
CA CYS A 262 -17.72 12.75 14.53
C CYS A 262 -17.02 13.35 15.76
N TYR A 263 -15.71 13.60 15.66
CA TYR A 263 -14.95 14.19 16.76
C TYR A 263 -15.42 15.61 17.08
N THR A 264 -15.65 16.42 16.05
CA THR A 264 -16.11 17.80 16.21
C THR A 264 -17.49 17.85 16.89
N ALA A 265 -18.45 17.04 16.44
CA ALA A 265 -19.77 16.94 17.07
C ALA A 265 -19.67 16.57 18.55
N GLY A 266 -18.88 15.54 18.87
CA GLY A 266 -18.65 15.11 20.25
C GLY A 266 -17.99 16.18 21.12
N SER A 267 -16.98 16.88 20.60
CA SER A 267 -16.30 17.97 21.31
C SER A 267 -17.18 19.20 21.53
N ARG A 268 -18.14 19.46 20.64
CA ARG A 268 -19.13 20.55 20.77
C ARG A 268 -20.34 20.17 21.60
N GLY A 269 -20.45 18.90 22.02
CA GLY A 269 -21.59 18.40 22.79
C GLY A 269 -22.86 18.22 21.96
N HIS A 270 -22.75 18.13 20.63
CA HIS A 270 -23.89 17.85 19.77
C HIS A 270 -24.30 16.38 19.90
N SER A 271 -25.60 16.12 20.02
CA SER A 271 -26.13 14.76 20.14
C SER A 271 -26.09 13.97 18.83
N LYS A 272 -26.03 14.69 17.70
CA LYS A 272 -25.92 14.20 16.34
C LYS A 272 -24.98 15.13 15.56
N ILE A 273 -24.37 14.62 14.50
CA ILE A 273 -23.56 15.42 13.56
C ILE A 273 -24.51 16.33 12.78
N ASN A 274 -24.20 17.62 12.74
CA ASN A 274 -24.93 18.62 11.98
C ASN A 274 -24.04 19.29 10.91
N SER A 275 -24.63 20.20 10.13
CA SER A 275 -23.92 20.87 9.04
C SER A 275 -22.69 21.65 9.49
N ASP A 276 -22.70 22.28 10.67
CA ASP A 276 -21.54 23.02 11.20
C ASP A 276 -20.34 22.11 11.52
N ASP A 277 -20.60 20.86 11.89
CA ASP A 277 -19.56 19.86 12.15
C ASP A 277 -18.98 19.32 10.83
N VAL A 278 -19.85 19.12 9.82
CA VAL A 278 -19.44 18.72 8.47
C VAL A 278 -18.64 19.80 7.77
N ASP A 279 -19.12 21.04 7.77
CA ASP A 279 -18.42 22.17 7.17
C ASP A 279 -17.05 22.38 7.81
N TYR A 280 -16.96 22.27 9.13
CA TYR A 280 -15.68 22.30 9.83
C TYR A 280 -14.75 21.17 9.38
N ALA A 281 -15.25 19.94 9.27
CA ALA A 281 -14.47 18.80 8.83
C ALA A 281 -13.94 18.95 7.39
N ILE A 282 -14.77 19.45 6.47
CA ILE A 282 -14.38 19.73 5.09
C ILE A 282 -13.34 20.86 5.05
N ASN A 283 -13.51 21.91 5.85
CA ASN A 283 -12.52 23.00 5.97
C ASN A 283 -11.16 22.48 6.47
N GLN A 284 -11.14 21.59 7.47
CA GLN A 284 -9.88 21.00 7.94
C GLN A 284 -9.17 20.19 6.85
N GLU A 285 -9.94 19.47 6.02
CA GLU A 285 -9.37 18.75 4.88
C GLU A 285 -8.80 19.72 3.83
N GLN A 286 -9.53 20.80 3.48
CA GLN A 286 -9.01 21.88 2.62
C GLN A 286 -7.70 22.45 3.17
N PHE A 287 -7.66 22.85 4.46
CA PHE A 287 -6.45 23.41 5.06
C PHE A 287 -5.29 22.41 5.07
N SER A 288 -5.57 21.10 5.10
CA SER A 288 -4.51 20.09 4.99
C SER A 288 -3.86 20.11 3.61
N PHE A 289 -4.63 20.34 2.55
CA PHE A 289 -4.12 20.52 1.19
C PHE A 289 -3.33 21.82 1.05
N GLU A 290 -3.84 22.94 1.55
CA GLU A 290 -3.18 24.25 1.45
C GLU A 290 -1.79 24.29 2.10
N ARG A 291 -1.53 23.42 3.09
CA ARG A 291 -0.20 23.30 3.73
C ARG A 291 0.81 22.51 2.91
N VAL A 292 0.36 21.65 1.99
CA VAL A 292 1.22 20.71 1.28
C VAL A 292 1.33 20.99 -0.22
N ILE A 293 0.38 21.74 -0.79
CA ILE A 293 0.40 22.14 -2.20
C ILE A 293 1.36 23.34 -2.35
N PRO A 294 2.45 23.21 -3.12
CA PRO A 294 3.27 24.36 -3.50
C PRO A 294 2.45 25.39 -4.27
N ASN A 295 2.73 26.68 -4.07
CA ASN A 295 1.94 27.76 -4.68
C ASN A 295 1.95 27.69 -6.21
N GLU A 296 3.08 27.30 -6.80
CA GLU A 296 3.27 27.08 -8.23
C GLU A 296 2.38 25.97 -8.82
N HIS A 297 1.81 25.10 -7.98
CA HIS A 297 0.94 24.02 -8.46
C HIS A 297 -0.53 24.46 -8.62
N TYR A 298 -0.96 25.63 -8.12
CA TYR A 298 -2.38 26.02 -8.24
C TYR A 298 -2.83 26.29 -9.68
N GLU A 299 -1.94 26.80 -10.54
CA GLU A 299 -2.22 27.00 -11.96
C GLU A 299 -2.58 25.67 -12.64
N ILE A 300 -1.75 24.64 -12.46
CA ILE A 300 -2.05 23.33 -13.04
C ILE A 300 -3.30 22.67 -12.45
N LEU A 301 -3.61 22.88 -11.16
CA LEU A 301 -4.86 22.39 -10.57
C LEU A 301 -6.07 23.05 -11.25
N ALA A 302 -5.98 24.34 -11.58
CA ALA A 302 -7.02 25.05 -12.31
C ALA A 302 -7.13 24.56 -13.76
N GLU A 303 -6.02 24.36 -14.46
CA GLU A 303 -6.01 23.77 -15.82
C GLU A 303 -6.64 22.37 -15.86
N VAL A 304 -6.33 21.51 -14.88
CA VAL A 304 -6.94 20.18 -14.74
C VAL A 304 -8.44 20.31 -14.46
N CYS A 305 -8.83 21.27 -13.63
CA CYS A 305 -10.24 21.56 -13.36
C CYS A 305 -10.98 21.96 -14.64
N LEU A 306 -10.38 22.74 -15.54
CA LEU A 306 -10.99 23.13 -16.81
C LEU A 306 -11.01 21.96 -17.82
N SER A 307 -9.84 21.40 -18.12
CA SER A 307 -9.63 20.43 -19.20
C SER A 307 -10.10 18.99 -18.88
N LYS A 308 -10.23 18.66 -17.59
CA LYS A 308 -10.41 17.29 -17.07
C LYS A 308 -9.28 16.33 -17.46
N ASN A 309 -8.09 16.87 -17.68
CA ASN A 309 -6.92 16.12 -18.11
C ASN A 309 -5.68 16.58 -17.35
N LEU A 310 -4.81 15.64 -17.00
CA LEU A 310 -3.52 15.92 -16.40
C LEU A 310 -2.41 15.66 -17.43
N GLU A 311 -1.97 16.73 -18.09
CA GLU A 311 -1.02 16.65 -19.21
C GLU A 311 0.45 16.85 -18.78
N ASN A 312 0.70 17.68 -17.76
CA ASN A 312 2.06 17.96 -17.31
C ASN A 312 2.66 16.75 -16.58
N LYS A 313 3.60 16.07 -17.24
CA LYS A 313 4.21 14.84 -16.72
C LYS A 313 5.12 15.07 -15.52
N GLU A 314 5.70 16.25 -15.37
CA GLU A 314 6.65 16.55 -14.28
C GLU A 314 5.90 16.66 -12.95
N THR A 315 4.82 17.43 -12.94
CA THR A 315 3.99 17.65 -11.74
C THR A 315 2.93 16.59 -11.52
N ALA A 316 2.62 15.77 -12.54
CA ALA A 316 1.56 14.76 -12.46
C ALA A 316 1.76 13.79 -11.31
N GLN A 317 3.00 13.34 -11.08
CA GLN A 317 3.28 12.39 -10.00
C GLN A 317 2.98 13.00 -8.64
N ASP A 318 3.35 14.25 -8.42
CA ASP A 318 3.17 14.95 -7.14
C ASP A 318 1.69 15.19 -6.83
N VAL A 319 0.93 15.72 -7.80
CA VAL A 319 -0.49 16.06 -7.58
C VAL A 319 -1.40 14.83 -7.50
N LEU A 320 -1.00 13.71 -8.13
CA LEU A 320 -1.68 12.42 -7.95
C LEU A 320 -1.28 11.78 -6.61
N TYR A 321 0.01 11.84 -6.23
CA TYR A 321 0.52 11.28 -4.98
C TYR A 321 -0.12 11.93 -3.75
N ASN A 322 -0.14 13.26 -3.72
CA ASN A 322 -0.76 14.01 -2.63
C ASN A 322 -2.29 14.09 -2.75
N THR A 323 -2.89 13.52 -3.81
CA THR A 323 -4.33 13.46 -4.09
C THR A 323 -5.02 14.81 -4.33
N SER A 324 -4.26 15.84 -4.71
CA SER A 324 -4.81 17.15 -5.11
C SER A 324 -5.52 17.05 -6.46
N VAL A 325 -5.12 16.09 -7.28
CA VAL A 325 -5.84 15.63 -8.46
C VAL A 325 -6.24 14.17 -8.24
N LEU A 326 -7.49 13.87 -8.58
CA LEU A 326 -8.07 12.54 -8.52
C LEU A 326 -8.19 11.97 -9.92
N GLU A 327 -7.90 10.67 -10.06
CA GLU A 327 -8.08 9.93 -11.30
C GLU A 327 -9.36 9.10 -11.26
N TYR A 328 -10.11 9.19 -12.35
CA TYR A 328 -11.31 8.40 -12.60
C TYR A 328 -11.15 7.65 -13.92
N ASN A 329 -11.87 6.53 -14.03
CA ASN A 329 -11.93 5.76 -15.27
C ASN A 329 -13.37 5.36 -15.61
N GLY A 330 -13.51 4.56 -16.67
CA GLY A 330 -14.78 4.17 -17.28
C GLY A 330 -14.50 3.84 -18.74
N ILE A 331 -15.25 4.48 -19.66
CA ILE A 331 -14.90 4.44 -21.10
C ILE A 331 -13.58 5.16 -21.36
N ASN A 332 -13.32 6.26 -20.65
CA ASN A 332 -12.12 7.07 -20.77
C ASN A 332 -11.45 7.26 -19.41
N ARG A 333 -10.11 7.35 -19.40
CA ARG A 333 -9.33 7.88 -18.28
C ARG A 333 -9.46 9.40 -18.26
N TRP A 334 -9.70 9.98 -17.09
CA TRP A 334 -9.77 11.42 -16.91
C TRP A 334 -9.42 11.83 -15.48
N ASN A 335 -9.10 13.10 -15.30
CA ASN A 335 -8.63 13.64 -14.04
C ASN A 335 -9.48 14.83 -13.61
N TYR A 336 -9.56 15.06 -12.31
CA TYR A 336 -10.25 16.23 -11.77
C TYR A 336 -9.62 16.68 -10.46
N VAL A 337 -9.65 17.98 -10.22
CA VAL A 337 -9.18 18.56 -8.95
C VAL A 337 -9.99 18.00 -7.77
N ASN A 338 -9.33 17.78 -6.64
CA ASN A 338 -9.99 17.38 -5.42
C ASN A 338 -11.05 18.44 -5.01
N PRO A 339 -12.31 18.07 -4.71
CA PRO A 339 -13.37 19.05 -4.51
C PRO A 339 -13.10 20.05 -3.38
N VAL A 340 -12.41 19.64 -2.32
CA VAL A 340 -12.13 20.53 -1.19
C VAL A 340 -11.17 21.66 -1.57
N ILE A 341 -10.29 21.45 -2.55
CA ILE A 341 -9.32 22.46 -3.03
C ILE A 341 -10.04 23.59 -3.76
N LYS A 342 -11.20 23.32 -4.38
CA LYS A 342 -11.99 24.36 -5.05
C LYS A 342 -12.43 25.47 -4.10
N ARG A 343 -12.38 25.25 -2.78
CA ARG A 343 -12.73 26.26 -1.77
C ARG A 343 -11.55 27.17 -1.40
N SER A 344 -10.35 26.87 -1.90
CA SER A 344 -9.14 27.64 -1.61
C SER A 344 -9.08 28.93 -2.43
N ASP A 345 -8.70 30.02 -1.78
CA ASP A 345 -8.58 31.33 -2.44
C ASP A 345 -7.53 31.31 -3.55
N LEU A 346 -6.37 30.68 -3.31
CA LEU A 346 -5.30 30.55 -4.31
C LEU A 346 -5.77 29.78 -5.55
N PHE A 347 -6.58 28.72 -5.36
CA PHE A 347 -7.18 28.00 -6.47
C PHE A 347 -8.17 28.88 -7.25
N GLN A 348 -9.01 29.63 -6.54
CA GLN A 348 -9.99 30.53 -7.16
C GLN A 348 -9.33 31.68 -7.94
N GLU A 349 -8.22 32.21 -7.43
CA GLU A 349 -7.41 33.21 -8.12
C GLU A 349 -6.76 32.64 -9.39
N ALA A 350 -6.16 31.45 -9.29
CA ALA A 350 -5.58 30.75 -10.45
C ALA A 350 -6.64 30.47 -11.52
N LEU A 351 -7.82 29.97 -11.12
CA LEU A 351 -8.91 29.66 -12.05
C LEU A 351 -9.45 30.89 -12.77
N LYS A 352 -9.49 32.07 -12.12
CA LYS A 352 -9.91 33.33 -12.75
C LYS A 352 -8.87 33.92 -13.71
N SER A 353 -7.63 33.48 -13.60
CA SER A 353 -6.50 34.00 -14.39
C SER A 353 -6.30 33.24 -15.70
N LEU A 354 -6.95 32.08 -15.86
CA LEU A 354 -7.05 31.29 -17.08
C LEU A 354 -8.32 31.66 -17.87
#